data_AF-A0A9Q3KQR7-F1
#
_entry.id   AF-A0A9Q3KQR7-F1
#
_cell.length_a   1.000
_cell.length_b   1.000
_cell.length_c   1.000
_cell.angle_alpha   90.00
_cell.angle_beta   90.00
_cell.angle_gamma   90.00
#
_symmetry.space_group_name_H-M   'P 1'
#
loop_
_entity.id
_entity.type
_entity.pdbx_description
1 polymer ?
#
loop_
_entity_poly.entity_id
_entity_poly.type
_entity_poly.pdbx_seq_one_letter_code
_entity_poly.pdbx_strand_id
1 'polypeptide(L)'
;MDLLPSSYHDSLEELWGEEEEQEEIETVINVVNSVYHQYLNVFYKVKAERLPPHCACDNHIKLEGSLPPAGVIYSLSSQESDTLRAYISENLEKGFMWPSSSPTGAPVLFVKKKDGGLHLCVDYCKLNAVTRKNKYPVCPMNQLLDVFNGSSIFSKIDLRGAYNLLRIKEGDEHLTCLRTKYGSYEYLVMPFGLTNAPASFQNLVNAIFQDLLDSYVVAYLDDIMVFSKSEEEHVTHVSNVLSRLRANNLFPKASKCLFHVSSVEYLGYVVSSEGLKIDQAKVQQILNWPPPLSFKALQSFLGFANFYRRFIKNYSKKISSLTSFLKKDSCFPLNEEAL
;
A
#
# COMPACT_ATOMS: atom_id res chain seq x y z
N MET A 1 -18.81 30.88 -4.86
CA MET A 1 -19.13 30.79 -6.30
C MET A 1 -18.27 31.84 -6.99
N ASP A 2 -16.97 31.53 -7.10
CA ASP A 2 -16.04 32.35 -7.87
C ASP A 2 -15.61 31.50 -9.05
N LEU A 3 -16.09 31.89 -10.22
CA LEU A 3 -15.85 31.22 -11.48
C LEU A 3 -14.36 31.34 -11.83
N LEU A 4 -13.70 30.20 -12.01
CA LEU A 4 -12.33 30.15 -12.53
C LEU A 4 -12.27 30.84 -13.90
N PRO A 5 -11.14 31.47 -14.28
CA PRO A 5 -11.01 32.19 -15.54
C PRO A 5 -11.25 31.29 -16.76
N SER A 6 -12.04 31.78 -17.72
CA SER A 6 -12.45 31.13 -18.98
C SER A 6 -11.31 30.45 -19.76
N SER A 7 -10.08 30.95 -19.64
CA SER A 7 -8.91 30.43 -20.35
C SER A 7 -8.44 29.05 -19.86
N TYR A 8 -8.90 28.57 -18.69
CA TYR A 8 -8.63 27.22 -18.23
C TYR A 8 -9.58 26.20 -18.85
N HIS A 9 -10.84 26.57 -19.11
CA HIS A 9 -11.84 25.70 -19.73
C HIS A 9 -11.47 25.37 -21.19
N ASP A 10 -11.01 26.36 -21.96
CA ASP A 10 -10.71 26.17 -23.39
C ASP A 10 -9.50 25.25 -23.64
N SER A 11 -8.58 25.10 -22.67
CA SER A 11 -7.44 24.18 -22.79
C SER A 11 -7.72 22.74 -22.36
N LEU A 12 -8.90 22.52 -21.75
CA LEU A 12 -9.35 21.24 -21.22
C LEU A 12 -10.28 20.52 -22.22
N GLU A 13 -11.02 21.24 -23.07
CA GLU A 13 -11.99 20.63 -24.01
C GLU A 13 -11.36 19.85 -25.17
N GLU A 14 -10.10 20.10 -25.54
CA GLU A 14 -9.52 19.58 -26.79
C GLU A 14 -8.93 18.15 -26.71
N LEU A 15 -9.14 17.39 -25.62
CA LEU A 15 -8.43 16.12 -25.40
C LEU A 15 -9.26 14.92 -24.93
N TRP A 16 -10.59 15.01 -24.77
CA TRP A 16 -11.28 14.14 -23.79
C TRP A 16 -12.26 13.11 -24.36
N GLY A 17 -12.21 11.90 -23.76
CA GLY A 17 -13.20 10.83 -23.90
C GLY A 17 -13.93 10.56 -22.58
N GLU A 18 -15.20 10.16 -22.69
CA GLU A 18 -16.15 9.60 -21.70
C GLU A 18 -16.46 10.36 -20.38
N GLU A 19 -17.74 10.30 -19.97
CA GLU A 19 -18.34 11.00 -18.81
C GLU A 19 -17.71 10.63 -17.45
N GLU A 20 -17.14 9.43 -17.30
CA GLU A 20 -16.43 9.00 -16.08
C GLU A 20 -15.15 9.82 -15.81
N GLU A 21 -14.50 10.36 -16.85
CA GLU A 21 -13.28 11.16 -16.70
C GLU A 21 -13.59 12.55 -16.11
N GLN A 22 -14.77 13.10 -16.40
CA GLN A 22 -15.18 14.43 -15.92
C GLN A 22 -15.49 14.42 -14.42
N GLU A 23 -16.20 13.41 -13.93
CA GLU A 23 -16.57 13.28 -12.51
C GLU A 23 -15.33 13.05 -11.61
N GLU A 24 -14.33 12.31 -12.11
CA GLU A 24 -13.06 12.13 -11.41
C GLU A 24 -12.22 13.42 -11.39
N ILE A 25 -12.20 14.20 -12.48
CA ILE A 25 -11.51 15.50 -12.53
C ILE A 25 -12.14 16.51 -11.57
N GLU A 26 -13.47 16.62 -11.52
CA GLU A 26 -14.15 17.49 -10.55
C GLU A 26 -13.84 17.07 -9.11
N THR A 27 -13.84 15.76 -8.84
CA THR A 27 -13.42 15.24 -7.53
C THR A 27 -11.98 15.63 -7.21
N VAL A 28 -11.06 15.54 -8.17
CA VAL A 28 -9.67 15.92 -7.98
C VAL A 28 -9.56 17.43 -7.71
N ILE A 29 -10.25 18.28 -8.47
CA ILE A 29 -10.23 19.74 -8.29
C ILE A 29 -10.76 20.13 -6.91
N ASN A 30 -11.79 19.44 -6.43
CA ASN A 30 -12.42 19.71 -5.13
C ASN A 30 -11.57 19.22 -3.94
N VAL A 31 -10.79 18.16 -4.11
CA VAL A 31 -9.95 17.58 -3.05
C VAL A 31 -8.54 18.18 -3.02
N VAL A 32 -7.96 18.44 -4.18
CA VAL A 32 -6.61 19.00 -4.31
C VAL A 32 -6.70 20.51 -4.10
N ASN A 33 -5.97 21.00 -3.10
CA ASN A 33 -5.88 22.44 -2.80
C ASN A 33 -5.49 23.22 -4.08
N SER A 34 -6.13 24.37 -4.31
CA SER A 34 -5.97 25.18 -5.52
C SER A 34 -4.52 25.56 -5.82
N VAL A 35 -3.69 25.68 -4.80
CA VAL A 35 -2.25 25.95 -4.93
C VAL A 35 -1.51 24.86 -5.72
N TYR A 36 -2.03 23.63 -5.76
CA TYR A 36 -1.44 22.50 -6.47
C TYR A 36 -2.10 22.20 -7.83
N HIS A 37 -3.01 23.06 -8.33
CA HIS A 37 -3.74 22.78 -9.57
C HIS A 37 -2.85 22.63 -10.80
N GLN A 38 -1.63 23.20 -10.77
CA GLN A 38 -0.60 22.94 -11.80
C GLN A 38 -0.11 21.47 -11.88
N TYR A 39 -0.42 20.65 -10.86
CA TYR A 39 -0.05 19.23 -10.78
C TYR A 39 -1.27 18.30 -10.92
N LEU A 40 -2.44 18.78 -11.36
CA LEU A 40 -3.65 17.94 -11.52
C LEU A 40 -3.40 16.72 -12.41
N ASN A 41 -2.50 16.83 -13.38
CA ASN A 41 -2.13 15.76 -14.28
C ASN A 41 -1.48 14.54 -13.60
N VAL A 42 -0.95 14.69 -12.38
CA VAL A 42 -0.40 13.63 -11.53
C VAL A 42 -1.51 12.78 -10.92
N PHE A 43 -2.75 13.28 -10.92
CA PHE A 43 -3.92 12.59 -10.39
C PHE A 43 -4.81 11.96 -11.47
N TYR A 44 -4.37 11.89 -12.73
CA TYR A 44 -5.16 11.27 -13.80
C TYR A 44 -5.04 9.75 -13.80
N LYS A 45 -6.18 9.07 -13.70
CA LYS A 45 -6.29 7.61 -13.68
C LYS A 45 -5.77 6.97 -14.97
N VAL A 46 -6.13 7.51 -16.14
CA VAL A 46 -5.72 6.99 -17.46
C VAL A 46 -4.21 6.86 -17.60
N LYS A 47 -3.44 7.79 -17.00
CA LYS A 47 -1.98 7.73 -17.04
C LYS A 47 -1.41 6.65 -16.11
N ALA A 48 -2.10 6.37 -15.00
CA ALA A 48 -1.74 5.31 -14.06
C ALA A 48 -1.99 3.91 -14.62
N GLU A 49 -2.85 3.78 -15.63
CA GLU A 49 -3.19 2.50 -16.27
C GLU A 49 -2.28 2.14 -17.44
N ARG A 50 -1.24 2.94 -17.69
CA ARG A 50 -0.21 2.66 -18.69
C ARG A 50 0.90 1.80 -18.09
N LEU A 51 1.43 0.88 -18.87
CA LEU A 51 2.59 0.09 -18.48
C LEU A 51 3.77 1.04 -18.14
N PRO A 52 4.28 1.03 -16.90
CA PRO A 52 5.41 1.88 -16.52
C PRO A 52 6.67 1.52 -17.31
N PRO A 53 7.64 2.45 -17.45
CA PRO A 53 8.95 2.11 -18.00
C PRO A 53 9.74 1.22 -17.04
N HIS A 54 10.68 0.45 -17.57
CA HIS A 54 11.67 -0.25 -16.74
C HIS A 54 12.54 0.74 -15.97
N CYS A 55 12.89 0.41 -14.73
CA CYS A 55 13.82 1.19 -13.93
C CYS A 55 14.82 0.32 -13.16
N ALA A 56 15.82 0.94 -12.55
CA ALA A 56 16.85 0.23 -11.77
C ALA A 56 16.27 -0.55 -10.57
N CYS A 57 15.09 -0.15 -10.10
CA CYS A 57 14.41 -0.73 -8.95
C CYS A 57 13.44 -1.86 -9.31
N ASP A 58 13.35 -2.26 -10.59
CA ASP A 58 12.44 -3.32 -11.04
C ASP A 58 12.54 -4.57 -10.19
N ASN A 59 11.39 -5.18 -9.93
CA ASN A 59 11.28 -6.28 -9.00
C ASN A 59 11.89 -7.55 -9.58
N HIS A 60 13.02 -7.97 -9.00
CA HIS A 60 13.75 -9.16 -9.39
C HIS A 60 13.32 -10.39 -8.56
N ILE A 61 13.05 -11.50 -9.24
CA ILE A 61 12.66 -12.78 -8.66
C ILE A 61 13.85 -13.76 -8.80
N LYS A 62 14.88 -13.60 -7.96
CA LYS A 62 16.01 -14.54 -7.91
C LYS A 62 15.61 -15.82 -7.20
N LEU A 63 15.64 -16.95 -7.88
CA LEU A 63 15.38 -18.25 -7.28
C LEU A 63 16.63 -18.80 -6.56
N GLU A 64 16.44 -19.41 -5.39
CA GLU A 64 17.49 -20.18 -4.66
C GLU A 64 17.36 -21.69 -4.87
N GLY A 65 16.41 -22.12 -5.70
CA GLY A 65 16.13 -23.52 -5.99
C GLY A 65 15.57 -23.71 -7.39
N SER A 66 14.97 -24.88 -7.63
CA SER A 66 14.30 -25.17 -8.90
C SER A 66 13.01 -24.35 -9.06
N LEU A 67 12.55 -24.24 -10.30
CA LEU A 67 11.24 -23.68 -10.61
C LEU A 67 10.14 -24.39 -9.81
N PRO A 68 9.19 -23.63 -9.22
CA PRO A 68 8.08 -24.24 -8.51
C PRO A 68 7.19 -25.02 -9.50
N PRO A 69 6.60 -26.15 -9.09
CA PRO A 69 5.68 -26.88 -9.95
C PRO A 69 4.43 -26.04 -10.22
N ALA A 70 3.82 -26.26 -11.39
CA ALA A 70 2.60 -25.57 -11.77
C ALA A 70 1.46 -25.86 -10.76
N GLY A 71 0.82 -24.78 -10.30
CA GLY A 71 -0.27 -24.81 -9.33
C GLY A 71 -1.53 -25.48 -9.85
N VAL A 72 -2.35 -26.00 -8.94
CA VAL A 72 -3.64 -26.62 -9.24
C VAL A 72 -4.66 -25.51 -9.44
N ILE A 73 -5.41 -25.55 -10.55
CA ILE A 73 -6.48 -24.58 -10.80
C ILE A 73 -7.60 -24.82 -9.78
N TYR A 74 -7.88 -23.84 -8.94
CA TYR A 74 -8.94 -23.91 -7.95
C TYR A 74 -10.33 -23.78 -8.61
N SER A 75 -11.32 -24.44 -8.02
CA SER A 75 -12.71 -24.31 -8.45
C SER A 75 -13.24 -22.93 -8.07
N LEU A 76 -13.93 -22.28 -9.01
CA LEU A 76 -14.49 -20.94 -8.85
C LEU A 76 -16.01 -20.99 -9.05
N SER A 77 -16.75 -20.25 -8.25
CA SER A 77 -18.17 -19.98 -8.46
C SER A 77 -18.42 -19.20 -9.75
N SER A 78 -19.69 -19.08 -10.18
CA SER A 78 -20.02 -18.30 -11.38
C SER A 78 -19.57 -16.85 -11.26
N GLN A 79 -19.90 -16.20 -10.13
CA GLN A 79 -19.53 -14.80 -9.88
C GLN A 79 -18.01 -14.57 -9.91
N GLU A 80 -17.24 -15.46 -9.27
CA GLU A 80 -15.76 -15.41 -9.30
C GLU A 80 -15.23 -15.64 -10.72
N SER A 81 -15.87 -16.50 -11.48
CA SER A 81 -15.49 -16.81 -12.86
C SER A 81 -15.69 -15.64 -13.81
N ASP A 82 -16.77 -14.87 -13.62
CA ASP A 82 -17.07 -13.68 -14.39
C ASP A 82 -16.14 -12.54 -14.00
N THR A 83 -15.90 -12.37 -12.69
CA THR A 83 -14.94 -11.38 -12.16
C THR A 83 -13.53 -11.67 -12.67
N LEU A 84 -13.11 -12.94 -12.70
CA LEU A 84 -11.81 -13.34 -13.23
C LEU A 84 -11.67 -13.01 -14.73
N ARG A 85 -12.73 -13.24 -15.52
CA ARG A 85 -12.69 -12.95 -16.96
C ARG A 85 -12.59 -11.45 -17.22
N ALA A 86 -13.36 -10.65 -16.50
CA ALA A 86 -13.27 -9.19 -16.56
C ALA A 86 -11.87 -8.70 -16.18
N TYR A 87 -11.32 -9.21 -15.07
CA TYR A 87 -9.97 -8.87 -14.62
C TYR A 87 -8.90 -9.20 -15.66
N ILE A 88 -8.93 -10.41 -16.25
CA ILE A 88 -7.96 -10.81 -17.28
C ILE A 88 -8.06 -9.87 -18.49
N SER A 89 -9.27 -9.59 -18.97
CA SER A 89 -9.49 -8.75 -20.15
C SER A 89 -8.97 -7.34 -19.91
N GLU A 90 -9.31 -6.73 -18.77
CA GLU A 90 -8.85 -5.40 -18.37
C GLU A 90 -7.32 -5.32 -18.26
N ASN A 91 -6.67 -6.32 -17.66
CA ASN A 91 -5.21 -6.30 -17.50
C ASN A 91 -4.45 -6.59 -18.81
N LEU A 92 -5.07 -7.31 -19.75
CA LEU A 92 -4.54 -7.49 -21.10
C LEU A 92 -4.66 -6.18 -21.90
N GLU A 93 -5.79 -5.49 -21.83
CA GLU A 93 -6.02 -4.19 -22.48
C GLU A 93 -5.05 -3.11 -21.96
N LYS A 94 -4.80 -3.09 -20.64
CA LYS A 94 -3.81 -2.21 -20.01
C LYS A 94 -2.36 -2.59 -20.33
N GLY A 95 -2.13 -3.78 -20.88
CA GLY A 95 -0.79 -4.33 -21.11
C GLY A 95 -0.04 -4.68 -19.81
N PHE A 96 -0.74 -4.83 -18.69
CA PHE A 96 -0.14 -5.25 -17.41
C PHE A 96 0.14 -6.75 -17.37
N MET A 97 -0.58 -7.51 -18.18
CA MET A 97 -0.42 -8.95 -18.33
C MET A 97 -0.27 -9.35 -19.80
N TRP A 98 0.31 -10.52 -20.02
CA TRP A 98 0.45 -11.12 -21.35
C TRP A 98 0.17 -12.63 -21.30
N PRO A 99 -0.36 -13.27 -22.37
CA PRO A 99 -0.50 -14.73 -22.43
C PRO A 99 0.84 -15.42 -22.27
N SER A 100 0.91 -16.40 -21.36
CA SER A 100 2.16 -17.10 -21.02
C SER A 100 2.12 -18.57 -21.41
N SER A 101 3.29 -19.09 -21.80
CA SER A 101 3.56 -20.53 -21.98
C SER A 101 4.53 -21.07 -20.92
N SER A 102 4.66 -20.37 -19.80
CA SER A 102 5.58 -20.73 -18.72
C SER A 102 5.30 -22.15 -18.19
N PRO A 103 6.35 -22.96 -17.93
CA PRO A 103 6.19 -24.29 -17.36
C PRO A 103 5.76 -24.25 -15.88
N THR A 104 5.79 -23.08 -15.25
CA THR A 104 5.29 -22.84 -13.90
C THR A 104 4.06 -21.93 -13.93
N GLY A 105 3.36 -21.86 -12.80
CA GLY A 105 2.38 -20.81 -12.58
C GLY A 105 1.54 -21.02 -11.32
N ALA A 106 1.15 -19.93 -10.70
CA ALA A 106 0.41 -19.89 -9.46
C ALA A 106 -1.11 -19.92 -9.70
N PRO A 107 -1.90 -20.56 -8.82
CA PRO A 107 -3.34 -20.54 -8.93
C PRO A 107 -3.92 -19.22 -8.40
N VAL A 108 -5.16 -18.94 -8.79
CA VAL A 108 -5.88 -17.72 -8.39
C VAL A 108 -6.99 -18.09 -7.40
N LEU A 109 -7.17 -17.26 -6.37
CA LEU A 109 -8.26 -17.34 -5.39
C LEU A 109 -8.87 -15.96 -5.15
N PHE A 110 -10.08 -15.91 -4.61
CA PHE A 110 -10.75 -14.66 -4.28
C PHE A 110 -10.94 -14.49 -2.77
N VAL A 111 -10.78 -13.26 -2.32
CA VAL A 111 -11.08 -12.83 -0.94
C VAL A 111 -12.22 -11.82 -1.00
N LYS A 112 -13.22 -11.98 -0.13
CA LYS A 112 -14.33 -11.03 -0.03
C LYS A 112 -13.84 -9.73 0.62
N LYS A 113 -14.10 -8.61 -0.05
CA LYS A 113 -13.95 -7.27 0.52
C LYS A 113 -15.11 -6.96 1.47
N LYS A 114 -14.94 -5.95 2.33
CA LYS A 114 -15.97 -5.51 3.28
C LYS A 114 -17.23 -4.97 2.59
N ASP A 115 -17.07 -4.40 1.41
CA ASP A 115 -18.14 -3.88 0.56
C ASP A 115 -18.90 -4.98 -0.23
N GLY A 116 -18.54 -6.25 -0.04
CA GLY A 116 -19.11 -7.39 -0.77
C GLY A 116 -18.44 -7.67 -2.12
N GLY A 117 -17.52 -6.82 -2.56
CA GLY A 117 -16.71 -7.05 -3.77
C GLY A 117 -15.73 -8.21 -3.61
N LEU A 118 -15.18 -8.67 -4.73
CA LEU A 118 -14.16 -9.72 -4.76
C LEU A 118 -12.77 -9.10 -4.99
N HIS A 119 -11.77 -9.60 -4.26
CA HIS A 119 -10.36 -9.26 -4.45
C HIS A 119 -9.62 -10.48 -4.97
N LEU A 120 -9.05 -10.36 -6.17
CA LEU A 120 -8.26 -11.42 -6.79
C LEU A 120 -6.89 -11.51 -6.11
N CYS A 121 -6.55 -12.71 -5.65
CA CYS A 121 -5.27 -13.03 -5.05
C CYS A 121 -4.60 -14.15 -5.85
N VAL A 122 -3.35 -13.94 -6.25
CA VAL A 122 -2.53 -14.99 -6.85
C VAL A 122 -1.71 -15.67 -5.75
N ASP A 123 -1.82 -16.99 -5.65
CA ASP A 123 -1.19 -17.77 -4.59
C ASP A 123 0.28 -18.06 -4.92
N TYR A 124 1.13 -17.04 -4.72
CA TYR A 124 2.57 -17.14 -4.89
C TYR A 124 3.28 -17.85 -3.72
N CYS A 125 2.59 -18.53 -2.80
CA CYS A 125 3.24 -19.15 -1.63
C CYS A 125 4.40 -20.09 -2.02
N LYS A 126 4.22 -20.90 -3.08
CA LYS A 126 5.26 -21.81 -3.59
C LYS A 126 6.43 -21.05 -4.22
N LEU A 127 6.16 -20.00 -5.00
CA LEU A 127 7.19 -19.17 -5.61
C LEU A 127 7.99 -18.41 -4.55
N ASN A 128 7.30 -17.81 -3.57
CA ASN A 128 7.91 -17.08 -2.47
C ASN A 128 8.82 -17.96 -1.60
N ALA A 129 8.49 -19.25 -1.45
CA ALA A 129 9.30 -20.18 -0.67
C ALA A 129 10.68 -20.45 -1.29
N VAL A 130 10.80 -20.38 -2.62
CA VAL A 130 12.04 -20.62 -3.36
C VAL A 130 12.72 -19.33 -3.84
N THR A 131 12.12 -18.17 -3.58
CA THR A 131 12.68 -16.87 -3.96
C THR A 131 13.64 -16.36 -2.89
N ARG A 132 14.83 -15.92 -3.30
CA ARG A 132 15.78 -15.22 -2.43
C ARG A 132 15.13 -13.96 -1.88
N LYS A 133 14.99 -13.90 -0.56
CA LYS A 133 14.40 -12.76 0.13
C LYS A 133 15.30 -11.53 0.01
N ASN A 134 14.76 -10.46 -0.56
CA ASN A 134 15.37 -9.15 -0.57
C ASN A 134 15.26 -8.55 0.83
N LYS A 135 16.40 -8.32 1.49
CA LYS A 135 16.48 -7.70 2.82
C LYS A 135 16.75 -6.20 2.73
N TYR A 136 16.12 -5.53 1.76
CA TYR A 136 16.21 -4.08 1.66
C TYR A 136 15.78 -3.44 3.00
N PRO A 137 16.55 -2.49 3.54
CA PRO A 137 16.23 -1.89 4.83
C PRO A 137 14.95 -1.06 4.71
N VAL A 138 13.91 -1.47 5.43
CA VAL A 138 12.73 -0.64 5.67
C VAL A 138 12.91 -0.02 7.05
N CYS A 139 12.87 1.31 7.12
CA CYS A 139 13.01 2.03 8.38
C CYS A 139 11.91 1.54 9.35
N PRO A 140 12.25 1.18 10.60
CA PRO A 140 11.24 0.80 11.58
C PRO A 140 10.23 1.93 11.75
N MET A 141 8.95 1.60 11.62
CA MET A 141 7.82 2.55 11.76
C MET A 141 7.97 3.46 12.98
N ASN A 142 8.46 2.93 14.08
CA ASN A 142 8.70 3.69 15.31
C ASN A 142 9.63 4.90 15.14
N GLN A 143 10.67 4.80 14.30
CA GLN A 143 11.61 5.89 14.04
C GLN A 143 11.01 6.92 13.07
N LEU A 144 10.24 6.43 12.09
CA LEU A 144 9.52 7.29 11.14
C LEU A 144 8.52 8.23 11.80
N LEU A 145 7.98 7.87 12.97
CA LEU A 145 7.01 8.71 13.66
C LEU A 145 7.66 9.82 14.49
N ASP A 146 8.92 9.64 14.90
CA ASP A 146 9.60 10.59 15.79
C ASP A 146 10.02 11.88 15.03
N VAL A 147 10.18 11.80 13.70
CA VAL A 147 10.53 12.97 12.85
C VAL A 147 9.38 13.99 12.72
N PHE A 148 8.14 13.58 13.01
CA PHE A 148 6.99 14.50 12.97
C PHE A 148 6.99 15.51 14.12
N ASN A 149 7.83 15.31 15.13
CA ASN A 149 7.84 16.15 16.32
C ASN A 149 8.14 17.63 15.98
N GLY A 150 7.29 18.53 16.49
CA GLY A 150 7.40 19.96 16.23
C GLY A 150 6.81 20.42 14.90
N SER A 151 6.19 19.53 14.12
CA SER A 151 5.42 19.87 12.92
C SER A 151 3.96 20.15 13.27
N SER A 152 3.31 21.01 12.50
CA SER A 152 1.94 21.47 12.76
C SER A 152 0.98 21.13 11.62
N ILE A 153 1.50 20.96 10.40
CA ILE A 153 0.72 20.76 9.18
C ILE A 153 1.22 19.51 8.47
N PHE A 154 0.27 18.68 8.03
CA PHE A 154 0.52 17.39 7.42
C PHE A 154 -0.27 17.25 6.11
N SER A 155 0.31 16.55 5.14
CA SER A 155 -0.37 16.09 3.93
C SER A 155 -0.04 14.63 3.68
N LYS A 156 -1.07 13.81 3.50
CA LYS A 156 -0.93 12.39 3.15
C LYS A 156 -1.22 12.19 1.68
N ILE A 157 -0.33 11.49 0.98
CA ILE A 157 -0.42 11.15 -0.43
C ILE A 157 -0.42 9.61 -0.55
N ASP A 158 -1.51 9.04 -1.07
CA ASP A 158 -1.72 7.60 -1.27
C ASP A 158 -1.59 7.28 -2.77
N LEU A 159 -0.68 6.38 -3.14
CA LEU A 159 -0.44 6.03 -4.54
C LEU A 159 -1.51 5.07 -5.11
N ARG A 160 -2.03 5.35 -6.32
CA ARG A 160 -2.95 4.44 -7.03
C ARG A 160 -2.19 3.19 -7.44
N GLY A 161 -2.69 2.03 -7.03
CA GLY A 161 -2.22 0.74 -7.52
C GLY A 161 -0.71 0.59 -7.40
N ALA A 162 -0.12 1.05 -6.29
CA ALA A 162 1.32 1.26 -6.13
C ALA A 162 2.21 0.12 -6.68
N TYR A 163 1.82 -1.14 -6.46
CA TYR A 163 2.58 -2.29 -6.95
C TYR A 163 2.60 -2.39 -8.48
N ASN A 164 1.54 -1.96 -9.17
CA ASN A 164 1.49 -1.92 -10.65
C ASN A 164 2.38 -0.81 -11.24
N LEU A 165 2.88 0.13 -10.43
CA LEU A 165 3.76 1.22 -10.88
C LEU A 165 5.21 0.78 -11.08
N LEU A 166 5.56 -0.45 -10.69
CA LEU A 166 6.89 -1.02 -10.88
C LEU A 166 6.79 -2.25 -11.79
N ARG A 167 7.80 -2.48 -12.64
CA ARG A 167 7.85 -3.68 -13.49
C ARG A 167 8.48 -4.87 -12.79
N ILE A 168 8.16 -6.05 -13.30
CA ILE A 168 9.04 -7.20 -13.11
C ILE A 168 10.30 -6.99 -13.94
N LYS A 169 11.44 -7.43 -13.39
CA LYS A 169 12.72 -7.43 -14.08
C LYS A 169 12.62 -8.18 -15.40
N GLU A 170 13.15 -7.60 -16.48
CA GLU A 170 13.20 -8.27 -17.79
C GLU A 170 13.84 -9.66 -17.69
N GLY A 171 13.11 -10.67 -18.16
CA GLY A 171 13.44 -12.09 -18.09
C GLY A 171 12.80 -12.85 -16.93
N ASP A 172 12.35 -12.17 -15.87
CA ASP A 172 11.72 -12.80 -14.71
C ASP A 172 10.17 -12.87 -14.83
N GLU A 173 9.56 -12.24 -15.84
CA GLU A 173 8.10 -12.11 -15.99
C GLU A 173 7.39 -13.48 -15.95
N HIS A 174 7.95 -14.47 -16.64
CA HIS A 174 7.43 -15.84 -16.72
C HIS A 174 7.27 -16.54 -15.35
N LEU A 175 7.96 -16.07 -14.30
CA LEU A 175 7.85 -16.58 -12.94
C LEU A 175 6.56 -16.12 -12.26
N THR A 176 6.00 -15.00 -12.70
CA THR A 176 4.71 -14.45 -12.23
C THR A 176 3.51 -15.05 -12.97
N CYS A 177 3.73 -16.11 -13.75
CA CYS A 177 2.65 -16.80 -14.45
C CYS A 177 1.54 -17.19 -13.47
N LEU A 178 0.30 -16.81 -13.79
CA LEU A 178 -0.91 -17.22 -13.10
C LEU A 178 -1.69 -18.18 -14.01
N ARG A 179 -2.25 -19.23 -13.41
CA ARG A 179 -2.98 -20.29 -14.10
C ARG A 179 -4.45 -20.19 -13.80
N THR A 180 -5.25 -20.18 -14.87
CA THR A 180 -6.70 -20.13 -14.78
C THR A 180 -7.33 -21.16 -15.71
N LYS A 181 -8.64 -21.39 -15.56
CA LYS A 181 -9.41 -22.18 -16.53
C LYS A 181 -9.52 -21.54 -17.92
N TYR A 182 -9.14 -20.27 -18.07
CA TYR A 182 -9.21 -19.52 -19.32
C TYR A 182 -7.84 -19.36 -20.00
N GLY A 183 -6.79 -20.01 -19.48
CA GLY A 183 -5.42 -19.88 -19.95
C GLY A 183 -4.45 -19.47 -18.85
N SER A 184 -3.19 -19.35 -19.24
CA SER A 184 -2.09 -18.89 -18.37
C SER A 184 -1.60 -17.54 -18.84
N TYR A 185 -1.28 -16.67 -17.88
CA TYR A 185 -0.89 -15.29 -18.15
C TYR A 185 0.23 -14.87 -17.20
N GLU A 186 1.19 -14.08 -17.66
CA GLU A 186 2.26 -13.53 -16.83
C GLU A 186 2.09 -12.03 -16.66
N TYR A 187 2.56 -11.50 -15.53
CA TYR A 187 2.54 -10.06 -15.27
C TYR A 187 3.83 -9.40 -15.77
N LEU A 188 3.67 -8.25 -16.43
CA LEU A 188 4.76 -7.35 -16.79
C LEU A 188 5.01 -6.30 -15.70
N VAL A 189 3.96 -5.95 -14.96
CA VAL A 189 4.02 -5.14 -13.74
C VAL A 189 4.19 -6.01 -12.50
N MET A 190 4.62 -5.45 -11.38
CA MET A 190 4.79 -6.19 -10.15
C MET A 190 3.43 -6.49 -9.48
N PRO A 191 2.96 -7.75 -9.45
CA PRO A 191 1.70 -8.09 -8.83
C PRO A 191 1.82 -8.13 -7.31
N PHE A 192 0.67 -8.03 -6.64
CA PHE A 192 0.57 -8.31 -5.21
C PHE A 192 0.93 -9.77 -4.90
N GLY A 193 1.40 -10.01 -3.68
CA GLY A 193 1.66 -11.36 -3.15
C GLY A 193 3.09 -11.85 -3.34
N LEU A 194 3.93 -11.17 -4.12
CA LEU A 194 5.36 -11.50 -4.22
C LEU A 194 6.13 -11.10 -2.95
N THR A 195 7.03 -11.96 -2.49
CA THR A 195 7.75 -11.76 -1.22
C THR A 195 8.64 -10.51 -1.21
N ASN A 196 9.20 -10.14 -2.37
CA ASN A 196 10.12 -9.00 -2.50
C ASN A 196 9.42 -7.70 -2.91
N ALA A 197 8.13 -7.73 -3.22
CA ALA A 197 7.43 -6.57 -3.76
C ALA A 197 7.50 -5.32 -2.85
N PRO A 198 7.26 -5.43 -1.52
CA PRO A 198 7.40 -4.29 -0.62
C PRO A 198 8.84 -3.73 -0.57
N ALA A 199 9.84 -4.60 -0.62
CA ALA A 199 11.24 -4.21 -0.58
C ALA A 199 11.66 -3.46 -1.86
N SER A 200 11.23 -3.97 -3.02
CA SER A 200 11.49 -3.32 -4.32
C SER A 200 10.79 -1.97 -4.41
N PHE A 201 9.55 -1.87 -3.92
CA PHE A 201 8.81 -0.61 -3.88
C PHE A 201 9.44 0.41 -2.93
N GLN A 202 9.86 0.00 -1.72
CA GLN A 202 10.56 0.91 -0.81
C GLN A 202 11.88 1.41 -1.41
N ASN A 203 12.59 0.57 -2.17
CA ASN A 203 13.81 0.99 -2.87
C ASN A 203 13.53 2.08 -3.91
N LEU A 204 12.43 1.96 -4.68
CA LEU A 204 11.99 3.00 -5.61
C LEU A 204 11.68 4.31 -4.89
N VAL A 205 10.87 4.23 -3.83
CA VAL A 205 10.48 5.40 -3.01
C VAL A 205 11.72 6.09 -2.44
N ASN A 206 12.65 5.33 -1.87
CA ASN A 206 13.89 5.87 -1.34
C ASN A 206 14.76 6.49 -2.44
N ALA A 207 14.82 5.92 -3.64
CA ALA A 207 15.57 6.48 -4.75
C ALA A 207 14.98 7.83 -5.24
N ILE A 208 13.65 7.99 -5.18
CA ILE A 208 12.96 9.21 -5.65
C ILE A 208 13.02 10.33 -4.62
N PHE A 209 12.90 9.99 -3.33
CA PHE A 209 12.74 10.96 -2.25
C PHE A 209 13.96 11.05 -1.33
N GLN A 210 15.10 10.45 -1.69
CA GLN A 210 16.27 10.32 -0.81
C GLN A 210 16.69 11.63 -0.13
N ASP A 211 16.64 12.74 -0.86
CA ASP A 211 16.99 14.08 -0.41
C ASP A 211 15.93 14.75 0.49
N LEU A 212 14.70 14.23 0.46
CA LEU A 212 13.54 14.76 1.19
C LEU A 212 13.16 13.91 2.41
N LEU A 213 13.63 12.66 2.45
CA LEU A 213 13.39 11.76 3.56
C LEU A 213 13.99 12.30 4.86
N ASP A 214 13.26 12.13 5.95
CA ASP A 214 13.59 12.59 7.32
C ASP A 214 13.72 14.12 7.50
N SER A 215 13.66 14.91 6.43
CA SER A 215 13.65 16.38 6.50
C SER A 215 12.22 16.92 6.58
N TYR A 216 11.40 16.60 5.58
CA TYR A 216 9.97 16.97 5.54
C TYR A 216 9.08 15.92 4.87
N VAL A 217 9.65 14.78 4.47
CA VAL A 217 8.93 13.62 3.92
C VAL A 217 9.23 12.37 4.73
N VAL A 218 8.19 11.60 5.01
CA VAL A 218 8.28 10.22 5.48
C VAL A 218 7.51 9.38 4.49
N ALA A 219 8.10 8.30 3.99
CA ALA A 219 7.42 7.40 3.07
C ALA A 219 7.58 5.95 3.53
N TYR A 220 6.45 5.26 3.61
CA TYR A 220 6.38 3.85 3.95
C TYR A 220 5.56 3.12 2.89
N LEU A 221 6.26 2.39 2.03
CA LEU A 221 5.66 1.79 0.83
C LEU A 221 4.90 2.86 0.03
N ASP A 222 3.59 2.65 -0.19
CA ASP A 222 2.69 3.48 -0.98
C ASP A 222 2.12 4.70 -0.25
N ASP A 223 2.32 4.75 1.08
CA ASP A 223 1.89 5.84 1.95
C ASP A 223 3.02 6.88 2.07
N ILE A 224 2.83 8.07 1.47
CA ILE A 224 3.76 9.19 1.56
C ILE A 224 3.16 10.27 2.47
N MET A 225 3.91 10.70 3.47
CA MET A 225 3.55 11.77 4.39
C MET A 225 4.50 12.95 4.20
N VAL A 226 3.93 14.15 4.06
CA VAL A 226 4.65 15.42 4.07
C VAL A 226 4.30 16.16 5.35
N PHE A 227 5.28 16.73 6.03
CA PHE A 227 5.09 17.44 7.30
C PHE A 227 5.86 18.75 7.32
N SER A 228 5.32 19.79 7.95
CA SER A 228 5.94 21.13 7.98
C SER A 228 5.51 21.94 9.20
N LYS A 229 6.20 23.05 9.45
CA LYS A 229 5.94 23.94 10.60
C LYS A 229 5.08 25.15 10.25
N SER A 230 5.18 25.63 9.01
CA SER A 230 4.37 26.73 8.48
C SER A 230 3.70 26.32 7.17
N GLU A 231 2.63 27.04 6.84
CA GLU A 231 1.86 26.84 5.61
C GLU A 231 2.71 27.12 4.35
N GLU A 232 3.54 28.16 4.40
CA GLU A 232 4.42 28.58 3.29
C GLU A 232 5.48 27.51 2.97
N GLU A 233 6.10 26.95 4.00
CA GLU A 233 7.00 25.80 3.87
C GLU A 233 6.24 24.59 3.31
N HIS A 234 5.03 24.33 3.81
CA HIS A 234 4.25 23.17 3.43
C HIS A 234 3.88 23.17 1.94
N VAL A 235 3.46 24.32 1.41
CA VAL A 235 3.20 24.51 -0.02
C VAL A 235 4.41 24.14 -0.86
N THR A 236 5.60 24.57 -0.43
CA THR A 236 6.86 24.27 -1.13
C THR A 236 7.19 22.79 -1.06
N HIS A 237 7.08 22.18 0.12
CA HIS A 237 7.37 20.76 0.35
C HIS A 237 6.45 19.84 -0.45
N VAL A 238 5.13 20.08 -0.42
CA VAL A 238 4.16 19.28 -1.19
C VAL A 238 4.37 19.47 -2.69
N SER A 239 4.66 20.70 -3.14
CA SER A 239 4.96 20.96 -4.56
C SER A 239 6.20 20.18 -5.03
N ASN A 240 7.25 20.11 -4.21
CA ASN A 240 8.43 19.29 -4.52
C ASN A 240 8.08 17.81 -4.64
N VAL A 241 7.25 17.29 -3.73
CA VAL A 241 6.81 15.89 -3.76
C VAL A 241 5.97 15.60 -5.02
N LEU A 242 4.98 16.44 -5.33
CA LEU A 242 4.14 16.28 -6.52
C LEU A 242 4.96 16.39 -7.81
N SER A 243 5.96 17.27 -7.85
CA SER A 243 6.89 17.39 -8.98
C SER A 243 7.72 16.12 -9.18
N ARG A 244 8.23 15.52 -8.10
CA ARG A 244 8.96 14.23 -8.14
C ARG A 244 8.07 13.07 -8.59
N LEU A 245 6.83 13.01 -8.09
CA LEU A 245 5.84 12.02 -8.53
C LEU A 245 5.56 12.15 -10.03
N ARG A 246 5.36 13.38 -10.51
CA ARG A 246 5.19 13.68 -11.94
C ARG A 246 6.37 13.20 -12.78
N ALA A 247 7.59 13.51 -12.35
CA ALA A 247 8.81 13.16 -13.08
C ALA A 247 9.05 11.64 -13.17
N ASN A 248 8.54 10.88 -12.21
CA ASN A 248 8.69 9.42 -12.12
C ASN A 248 7.43 8.64 -12.52
N ASN A 249 6.41 9.30 -13.08
CA ASN A 249 5.14 8.69 -13.47
C ASN A 249 4.45 7.90 -12.33
N LEU A 250 4.47 8.45 -11.11
CA LEU A 250 3.75 7.90 -9.97
C LEU A 250 2.46 8.70 -9.75
N PHE A 251 1.33 7.99 -9.67
CA PHE A 251 0.01 8.62 -9.72
C PHE A 251 -0.75 8.42 -8.39
N PRO A 252 -0.83 9.45 -7.52
CA PRO A 252 -1.62 9.41 -6.29
C PRO A 252 -3.13 9.38 -6.54
N LYS A 253 -3.90 8.75 -5.64
CA LYS A 253 -5.36 8.71 -5.66
C LYS A 253 -5.92 9.91 -4.92
N ALA A 254 -6.44 10.90 -5.64
CA ALA A 254 -6.93 12.15 -5.06
C ALA A 254 -7.92 11.91 -3.90
N SER A 255 -8.92 11.03 -4.08
CA SER A 255 -9.94 10.73 -3.06
C SER A 255 -9.43 10.08 -1.76
N LYS A 256 -8.16 9.66 -1.72
CA LYS A 256 -7.50 9.16 -0.50
C LYS A 256 -6.39 10.08 0.01
N CYS A 257 -6.05 11.11 -0.75
CA CYS A 257 -5.07 12.09 -0.31
C CYS A 257 -5.71 13.07 0.66
N LEU A 258 -4.91 13.58 1.59
CA LEU A 258 -5.28 14.62 2.53
C LEU A 258 -4.25 15.74 2.41
N PHE A 259 -4.69 16.98 2.32
CA PHE A 259 -3.81 18.13 2.17
C PHE A 259 -4.05 19.14 3.29
N HIS A 260 -2.99 19.72 3.83
CA HIS A 260 -3.02 20.79 4.84
C HIS A 260 -3.87 20.49 6.08
N VAL A 261 -3.73 19.27 6.63
CA VAL A 261 -4.46 18.86 7.83
C VAL A 261 -3.59 19.04 9.08
N SER A 262 -4.21 19.41 10.20
CA SER A 262 -3.54 19.53 11.50
C SER A 262 -3.40 18.20 12.23
N SER A 263 -4.16 17.19 11.82
CA SER A 263 -4.13 15.83 12.35
C SER A 263 -4.44 14.82 11.27
N VAL A 264 -3.72 13.69 11.25
CA VAL A 264 -3.87 12.66 10.22
C VAL A 264 -3.60 11.26 10.76
N GLU A 265 -4.36 10.27 10.30
CA GLU A 265 -4.05 8.87 10.55
C GLU A 265 -2.93 8.40 9.62
N TYR A 266 -1.85 7.88 10.20
CA TYR A 266 -0.70 7.37 9.47
C TYR A 266 -0.12 6.15 10.16
N LEU A 267 0.00 5.05 9.40
CA LEU A 267 0.57 3.78 9.87
C LEU A 267 -0.04 3.26 11.19
N GLY A 268 -1.34 3.48 11.41
CA GLY A 268 -2.07 3.04 12.61
C GLY A 268 -1.93 3.97 13.83
N TYR A 269 -1.37 5.16 13.66
CA TYR A 269 -1.31 6.21 14.68
C TYR A 269 -2.00 7.49 14.19
N VAL A 270 -2.42 8.33 15.12
CA VAL A 270 -2.88 9.70 14.82
C VAL A 270 -1.72 10.64 15.08
N VAL A 271 -1.27 11.33 14.03
CA VAL A 271 -0.19 12.33 14.09
C VAL A 271 -0.82 13.71 14.13
N SER A 272 -0.42 14.56 15.07
CA SER A 272 -0.83 15.96 15.13
C SER A 272 0.27 16.86 15.71
N SER A 273 0.01 18.16 15.79
CA SER A 273 0.92 19.13 16.44
C SER A 273 1.20 18.85 17.92
N GLU A 274 0.30 18.12 18.59
CA GLU A 274 0.48 17.70 19.99
C GLU A 274 1.36 16.44 20.13
N GLY A 275 1.75 15.84 18.99
CA GLY A 275 2.53 14.62 18.91
C GLY A 275 1.70 13.42 18.45
N LEU A 276 2.17 12.23 18.81
CA LEU A 276 1.58 10.96 18.38
C LEU A 276 0.54 10.48 19.38
N LYS A 277 -0.61 10.03 18.89
CA LYS A 277 -1.66 9.41 19.68
C LYS A 277 -2.09 8.07 19.08
N ILE A 278 -2.66 7.21 19.90
CA ILE A 278 -3.38 6.02 19.44
C ILE A 278 -4.77 6.47 19.00
N ASP A 279 -5.26 5.93 17.89
CA ASP A 279 -6.66 6.07 17.50
C ASP A 279 -7.58 5.55 18.62
N GLN A 280 -8.56 6.37 19.02
CA GLN A 280 -9.53 6.04 20.05
C GLN A 280 -10.29 4.75 19.74
N ALA A 281 -10.58 4.45 18.47
CA ALA A 281 -11.25 3.20 18.11
C ALA A 281 -10.37 1.98 18.47
N LYS A 282 -9.05 2.08 18.29
CA LYS A 282 -8.09 1.04 18.69
C LYS A 282 -7.96 0.91 20.21
N VAL A 283 -8.02 2.02 20.93
CA VAL A 283 -8.07 2.01 22.40
C VAL A 283 -9.33 1.28 22.88
N GLN A 284 -10.49 1.60 22.30
CA GLN A 284 -11.75 0.92 22.63
C GLN A 284 -11.72 -0.57 22.29
N GLN A 285 -11.03 -0.98 21.20
CA GLN A 285 -10.83 -2.39 20.90
C GLN A 285 -10.03 -3.13 21.98
N ILE A 286 -9.02 -2.49 22.59
CA ILE A 286 -8.27 -3.06 23.71
C ILE A 286 -9.15 -3.15 24.96
N LEU A 287 -9.89 -2.09 25.28
CA LEU A 287 -10.74 -2.04 26.47
C LEU A 287 -11.86 -3.09 26.44
N ASN A 288 -12.41 -3.36 25.26
CA ASN A 288 -13.45 -4.35 25.04
C ASN A 288 -12.90 -5.72 24.62
N TRP A 289 -11.58 -5.92 24.69
CA TRP A 289 -10.96 -7.16 24.24
C TRP A 289 -11.33 -8.31 25.18
N PRO A 290 -11.94 -9.41 24.70
CA PRO A 290 -12.34 -10.50 25.57
C PRO A 290 -11.11 -11.22 26.14
N PRO A 291 -11.17 -11.73 27.39
CA PRO A 291 -10.08 -12.50 27.98
C PRO A 291 -9.63 -13.65 27.06
N PRO A 292 -8.33 -13.79 26.75
CA PRO A 292 -7.88 -14.78 25.78
C PRO A 292 -8.01 -16.20 26.34
N LEU A 293 -8.91 -16.98 25.73
CA LEU A 293 -9.20 -18.36 26.14
C LEU A 293 -8.27 -19.41 25.50
N SER A 294 -7.36 -19.00 24.62
CA SER A 294 -6.46 -19.91 23.92
C SER A 294 -5.10 -19.27 23.66
N PHE A 295 -4.11 -20.11 23.40
CA PHE A 295 -2.76 -19.70 23.02
C PHE A 295 -2.75 -18.74 21.83
N LYS A 296 -3.53 -19.04 20.77
CA LYS A 296 -3.65 -18.17 19.60
C LYS A 296 -4.30 -16.83 19.94
N ALA A 297 -5.33 -16.82 20.78
CA ALA A 297 -5.99 -15.60 21.22
C ALA A 297 -5.03 -14.72 22.05
N LEU A 298 -4.24 -15.34 22.94
CA LEU A 298 -3.22 -14.66 23.74
C LEU A 298 -2.11 -14.07 22.85
N GLN A 299 -1.61 -14.83 21.89
CA GLN A 299 -0.63 -14.34 20.91
C GLN A 299 -1.16 -13.14 20.11
N SER A 300 -2.41 -13.21 19.68
CA SER A 300 -3.06 -12.10 18.96
C SER A 300 -3.14 -10.84 19.81
N PHE A 301 -3.61 -10.96 21.06
CA PHE A 301 -3.67 -9.84 22.01
C PHE A 301 -2.30 -9.24 22.28
N LEU A 302 -1.30 -10.07 22.61
CA LEU A 302 0.06 -9.61 22.90
C LEU A 302 0.71 -8.96 21.67
N GLY A 303 0.48 -9.50 20.48
CA GLY A 303 0.94 -8.89 19.23
C GLY A 303 0.36 -7.49 19.02
N PHE A 304 -0.95 -7.34 19.22
CA PHE A 304 -1.64 -6.05 19.13
C PHE A 304 -1.14 -5.06 20.18
N ALA A 305 -1.08 -5.46 21.45
CA ALA A 305 -0.62 -4.61 22.53
C ALA A 305 0.86 -4.20 22.37
N ASN A 306 1.70 -5.08 21.83
CA ASN A 306 3.11 -4.81 21.60
C ASN A 306 3.32 -3.73 20.52
N PHE A 307 2.42 -3.63 19.53
CA PHE A 307 2.46 -2.54 18.54
C PHE A 307 2.33 -1.15 19.20
N TYR A 308 1.50 -1.03 20.24
CA TYR A 308 1.27 0.23 20.97
C TYR A 308 2.12 0.38 22.25
N ARG A 309 3.11 -0.49 22.48
CA ARG A 309 3.89 -0.54 23.72
C ARG A 309 4.54 0.80 24.12
N ARG A 310 4.84 1.67 23.15
CA ARG A 310 5.44 3.01 23.40
C ARG A 310 4.57 3.91 24.28
N PHE A 311 3.26 3.70 24.25
CA PHE A 311 2.30 4.46 25.06
C PHE A 311 2.03 3.82 26.44
N ILE A 312 2.57 2.62 26.70
CA ILE A 312 2.30 1.86 27.91
C ILE A 312 3.53 1.86 28.81
N LYS A 313 3.48 2.66 29.89
CA LYS A 313 4.57 2.71 30.88
C LYS A 313 4.81 1.34 31.50
N ASN A 314 6.07 0.90 31.50
CA ASN A 314 6.50 -0.40 32.02
C ASN A 314 5.80 -1.59 31.36
N TYR A 315 5.51 -1.53 30.06
CA TYR A 315 4.82 -2.57 29.29
C TYR A 315 5.36 -3.97 29.59
N SER A 316 6.67 -4.19 29.47
CA SER A 316 7.30 -5.51 29.69
C SER A 316 7.02 -6.10 31.08
N LYS A 317 6.89 -5.26 32.12
CA LYS A 317 6.54 -5.70 33.47
C LYS A 317 5.04 -6.00 33.60
N LYS A 318 4.18 -5.27 32.89
CA LYS A 318 2.73 -5.49 32.90
C LYS A 318 2.34 -6.79 32.18
N ILE A 319 3.03 -7.13 31.10
CA ILE A 319 2.73 -8.34 30.32
C ILE A 319 3.54 -9.58 30.74
N SER A 320 4.43 -9.48 31.74
CA SER A 320 5.33 -10.59 32.09
C SER A 320 4.57 -11.88 32.42
N SER A 321 3.52 -11.75 33.25
CA SER A 321 2.67 -12.87 33.65
C SER A 321 1.98 -13.48 32.43
N LEU A 322 1.43 -12.67 31.52
CA LEU A 322 0.85 -13.14 30.26
C LEU A 322 1.87 -13.82 29.32
N THR A 323 3.07 -13.26 29.14
CA THR A 323 4.09 -13.87 28.28
C THR A 323 4.61 -15.20 28.81
N SER A 324 4.49 -15.46 30.12
CA SER A 324 4.85 -16.76 30.70
C SER A 324 3.99 -17.89 30.13
N PHE A 325 2.72 -17.60 29.80
CA PHE A 325 1.77 -18.54 29.20
C PHE A 325 2.02 -18.82 27.71
N LEU A 326 2.99 -18.14 27.09
CA LEU A 326 3.42 -18.42 25.72
C LEU A 326 4.49 -19.54 25.64
N LYS A 327 4.92 -20.09 26.77
CA LYS A 327 5.92 -21.17 26.82
C LYS A 327 5.23 -22.54 26.61
N LYS A 328 6.01 -23.52 26.13
CA LYS A 328 5.50 -24.84 25.66
C LYS A 328 4.70 -25.65 26.71
N ASP A 329 4.82 -25.34 28.00
CA ASP A 329 4.25 -26.13 29.10
C ASP A 329 3.11 -25.43 29.86
N SER A 330 2.55 -24.35 29.30
CA SER A 330 1.50 -23.57 29.97
C SER A 330 0.10 -24.08 29.66
N CYS A 331 -0.68 -24.38 30.70
CA CYS A 331 -2.08 -24.79 30.59
C CYS A 331 -3.03 -23.60 30.62
N PHE A 332 -4.05 -23.61 29.77
CA PHE A 332 -5.20 -22.69 29.81
C PHE A 332 -6.31 -23.29 30.70
N PRO A 333 -7.16 -22.47 31.36
CA PRO A 333 -7.30 -21.01 31.24
C PRO A 333 -6.25 -20.19 32.00
N LEU A 334 -6.18 -18.89 31.72
CA LEU A 334 -5.34 -17.94 32.46
C LEU A 334 -5.70 -17.92 33.96
N ASN A 335 -4.70 -17.69 34.82
CA ASN A 335 -4.91 -17.49 36.25
C ASN A 335 -5.41 -16.06 36.56
N GLU A 336 -5.91 -15.82 37.77
CA GLU A 336 -6.40 -14.50 38.22
C GLU A 336 -5.34 -13.40 38.16
N GLU A 337 -4.05 -13.75 38.21
CA GLU A 337 -2.96 -12.78 38.08
C GLU A 337 -2.73 -12.33 36.62
N ALA A 338 -3.12 -13.15 35.64
CA ALA A 338 -2.97 -12.87 34.23
C ALA A 338 -4.24 -12.27 33.59
N LEU A 339 -5.41 -12.47 34.18
CA LEU A 339 -6.66 -11.77 33.84
C LEU A 339 -6.62 -10.32 34.33
#